data_AF-A0A1G9DN00-F1
#
_entry.id   AF-A0A1G9DN00-F1
#
_cell.length_a   1.000
_cell.length_b   1.000
_cell.length_c   1.000
_cell.angle_alpha   90.00
_cell.angle_beta   90.00
_cell.angle_gamma   90.00
#
_symmetry.space_group_name_H-M   'P 1'
#
loop_
_entity.id
_entity.type
_entity.pdbx_description
1 polymer ?
#
loop_
_entity_poly.entity_id
_entity_poly.type
_entity_poly.pdbx_seq_one_letter_code
_entity_poly.pdbx_strand_id
1 'polypeptide(L)' 'MYREQFLKNTKCLMVIHTLYSFSEGEDIKPVVDGKEATDGKDFKYIKNPLAMDDKPVLKAPPAQLHSTPSEK' A
#
# COMPACT_ATOMS: atom_id res chain seq x y z
N MET A 1 32.87 2.34 -2.18
CA MET A 1 32.27 1.97 -0.89
C MET A 1 30.91 2.64 -0.59
N TYR A 2 30.17 3.14 -1.60
CA TYR A 2 28.84 3.77 -1.39
C TYR A 2 27.64 2.86 -1.72
N ARG A 3 27.88 1.65 -2.24
CA ARG A 3 26.82 0.76 -2.73
C ARG A 3 26.14 -0.05 -1.61
N GLU A 4 26.82 -0.24 -0.48
CA GLU A 4 26.31 -1.08 0.61
C GLU A 4 25.48 -0.31 1.66
N GLN A 5 25.64 1.01 1.75
CA GLN A 5 24.89 1.82 2.72
C GLN A 5 23.42 2.03 2.28
N PHE A 6 23.13 1.96 0.98
CA PHE A 6 21.77 2.15 0.45
C PHE A 6 20.84 0.95 0.73
N LEU A 7 21.41 -0.24 0.94
CA LEU A 7 20.65 -1.47 1.19
C LEU A 7 20.19 -1.62 2.65
N LYS A 8 20.67 -0.81 3.60
CA LYS A 8 20.27 -0.91 5.02
C LYS A 8 18.96 -0.18 5.34
N ASN A 9 18.40 0.60 4.41
CA ASN A 9 17.09 1.26 4.55
C ASN A 9 15.93 0.47 3.90
N THR A 10 16.15 -0.80 3.58
CA THR A 10 15.26 -1.64 2.75
C THR A 10 14.09 -2.28 3.49
N LYS A 11 13.70 -1.76 4.67
CA LYS A 11 12.40 -2.11 5.25
C LYS A 11 11.22 -1.63 4.39
N CYS A 12 11.48 -0.79 3.38
CA CYS A 12 10.52 -0.25 2.42
C CYS A 12 10.37 -1.09 1.12
N LEU A 13 11.15 -2.16 0.92
CA LEU A 13 11.14 -2.93 -0.34
C LEU A 13 10.05 -4.03 -0.44
N MET A 14 9.19 -4.22 0.55
CA MET A 14 8.23 -5.34 0.54
C MET A 14 6.92 -5.08 -0.24
N VAL A 15 6.65 -3.85 -0.69
CA VAL A 15 5.38 -3.51 -1.36
C VAL A 15 5.45 -3.66 -2.89
N ILE A 16 6.64 -3.53 -3.48
CA ILE A 16 6.81 -3.37 -4.93
C ILE A 16 6.45 -4.61 -5.78
N HIS A 17 6.43 -5.80 -5.19
CA HIS A 17 6.00 -7.04 -5.85
C HIS A 17 4.76 -7.66 -5.19
N THR A 18 3.99 -6.88 -4.44
CA THR A 18 2.78 -7.35 -3.79
C THR A 18 1.55 -6.84 -4.50
N LEU A 19 0.74 -7.74 -5.05
CA LEU A 19 -0.57 -7.42 -5.60
C LEU A 19 -1.64 -7.61 -4.52
N TYR A 20 -2.27 -6.51 -4.12
CA TYR A 20 -3.36 -6.51 -3.15
C TYR A 20 -4.70 -6.58 -3.88
N SER A 21 -5.56 -7.52 -3.49
CA SER A 21 -6.94 -7.55 -3.96
C SER A 21 -7.81 -6.65 -3.10
N PHE A 22 -8.33 -5.58 -3.69
CA PHE A 22 -9.34 -4.73 -3.05
C PHE A 22 -10.76 -5.11 -3.45
N SER A 23 -10.91 -6.09 -4.35
CA SER A 23 -12.19 -6.60 -4.82
C SER A 23 -12.43 -8.01 -4.27
N GLU A 24 -13.71 -8.39 -4.16
CA GLU A 24 -14.11 -9.70 -3.60
C GLU A 24 -13.73 -10.90 -4.52
N GLY A 25 -13.58 -10.66 -5.82
CA GLY A 25 -13.18 -11.68 -6.80
C GLY A 25 -11.74 -12.15 -6.66
N GLU A 26 -11.48 -13.41 -7.03
CA GLU A 26 -10.15 -14.04 -6.97
C GLU A 26 -9.54 -14.35 -8.35
N ASP A 27 -10.17 -13.89 -9.43
CA ASP A 27 -9.82 -14.27 -10.81
C ASP A 27 -8.37 -13.93 -11.18
N ILE A 28 -7.79 -12.91 -10.53
CA ILE A 28 -6.43 -12.45 -10.77
C ILE A 28 -5.36 -13.31 -10.09
N LYS A 29 -5.69 -14.01 -8.98
CA LYS A 29 -4.74 -14.82 -8.21
C LYS A 29 -3.96 -15.82 -9.08
N PRO A 30 -4.60 -16.70 -9.87
CA PRO A 30 -3.87 -17.68 -10.70
C PRO A 30 -3.05 -17.04 -11.82
N VAL A 31 -3.33 -15.78 -12.16
CA VAL A 31 -2.62 -15.05 -13.22
C VAL A 31 -1.31 -14.45 -12.72
N VAL A 32 -1.19 -14.15 -11.43
CA VAL A 32 -0.07 -13.35 -10.88
C VAL A 32 0.73 -14.05 -9.80
N ASP A 33 0.12 -14.95 -9.03
CA ASP A 33 0.76 -15.58 -7.87
C ASP A 33 1.91 -16.50 -8.31
N GLY A 34 3.14 -16.20 -7.87
CA GLY A 34 4.33 -16.95 -8.23
C GLY A 34 4.83 -16.73 -9.66
N LYS A 35 4.33 -15.71 -10.37
CA LYS A 35 4.92 -15.30 -11.66
C LYS A 35 6.10 -14.37 -11.44
N GLU A 36 7.15 -14.60 -12.21
CA GLU A 36 8.35 -13.76 -12.22
C GLU A 36 8.04 -12.41 -12.89
N ALA A 37 8.39 -11.32 -12.21
CA ALA A 37 8.36 -9.97 -12.75
C ALA A 37 9.56 -9.74 -13.69
N THR A 38 9.54 -8.63 -14.42
CA THR A 38 10.59 -8.28 -15.40
C THR A 38 11.97 -8.06 -14.78
N ASP A 39 12.06 -7.90 -13.46
CA ASP A 39 13.31 -7.74 -12.72
C ASP A 39 13.78 -9.04 -12.06
N GLY A 40 13.15 -10.19 -12.37
CA GLY A 40 13.52 -11.51 -11.88
C GLY A 40 13.01 -11.84 -10.47
N LYS A 41 12.08 -11.04 -9.92
CA LYS A 41 11.45 -11.32 -8.62
C LYS A 41 10.01 -11.78 -8.78
N ASP A 42 9.57 -12.72 -7.94
CA ASP A 42 8.19 -13.23 -7.99
C ASP A 42 7.18 -12.25 -7.39
N PHE A 43 6.00 -12.19 -8.01
CA PHE A 43 4.85 -11.49 -7.46
C PHE A 43 4.21 -12.29 -6.31
N LYS A 44 3.85 -11.57 -5.25
CA LYS A 44 3.08 -12.06 -4.11
C LYS A 44 1.64 -11.55 -4.20
N TYR A 45 0.67 -12.44 -4.07
CA TYR A 45 -0.74 -12.06 -3.99
C TYR A 45 -1.22 -11.93 -2.53
N ILE A 46 -1.97 -10.87 -2.21
CA ILE A 46 -2.63 -10.67 -0.91
C ILE A 46 -4.11 -10.42 -1.13
N LYS A 47 -4.95 -11.38 -0.72
CA LYS A 47 -6.41 -11.30 -0.89
C LYS A 47 -7.06 -10.24 -0.02
N ASN A 48 -6.69 -10.17 1.26
CA ASN A 48 -7.33 -9.28 2.24
C ASN A 48 -6.30 -8.26 2.70
N PRO A 49 -6.14 -7.11 1.99
CA PRO A 49 -5.24 -6.06 2.42
C PRO A 49 -5.67 -5.55 3.80
N LEU A 50 -4.69 -5.44 4.71
CA LEU A 50 -4.89 -4.83 6.00
C LEU A 50 -4.74 -3.31 5.87
N ALA A 51 -5.59 -2.57 6.58
CA ALA A 51 -5.34 -1.15 6.80
C ALA A 51 -4.02 -1.01 7.57
N MET A 52 -3.08 -0.27 6.99
CA MET A 52 -1.73 -0.10 7.55
C MET A 52 -1.65 1.04 8.56
N ASP A 53 -2.70 1.85 8.65
CA ASP A 53 -2.79 3.00 9.54
C ASP A 53 -4.26 3.30 9.85
N ASP A 54 -4.46 4.11 10.89
CA ASP A 54 -5.76 4.56 11.32
C ASP A 54 -6.32 5.65 10.38
N LYS A 55 -7.65 5.80 10.38
CA LYS A 55 -8.30 6.89 9.64
C LYS A 55 -7.83 8.24 10.22
N PRO A 56 -7.29 9.16 9.40
CA PRO A 56 -6.79 10.43 9.91
C PRO A 56 -7.94 11.31 10.42
N VAL A 57 -7.70 11.97 11.55
CA VAL A 57 -8.58 13.03 12.07
C VAL A 57 -7.99 14.38 11.68
N LEU A 58 -8.69 15.09 10.81
CA LEU A 58 -8.26 16.42 10.36
C LEU A 58 -8.56 17.48 11.43
N LYS A 59 -7.70 18.50 11.49
CA LYS A 59 -7.94 19.67 12.33
C LYS A 59 -9.20 20.41 11.85
N ALA A 60 -9.90 21.05 12.78
CA ALA A 60 -11.03 21.89 12.44
C ALA A 60 -10.59 23.02 11.50
N PRO A 61 -11.42 23.37 10.48
CA PRO A 61 -11.12 24.47 9.58
C PRO A 61 -11.14 25.82 10.34
N PRO A 62 -10.35 26.81 9.91
CA PRO A 62 -10.44 28.18 10.42
C PRO A 62 -11.86 28.76 10.31
N ALA A 63 -12.27 29.57 11.28
CA ALA A 63 -13.62 30.16 11.34
C ALA A 63 -14.00 31.00 10.11
N GLN A 64 -13.00 31.56 9.41
CA GLN A 64 -13.17 32.37 8.20
C GLN A 64 -13.67 31.55 7.00
N LEU A 65 -13.54 30.22 7.04
CA LEU A 65 -13.93 29.34 5.94
C LEU A 65 -15.41 28.96 5.97
N HIS A 66 -16.17 29.42 6.98
CA HIS A 66 -17.62 29.19 7.12
C HIS A 66 -18.04 27.73 6.85
N SER A 67 -17.17 26.77 7.19
CA SER A 67 -17.41 25.37 6.89
C SER A 67 -18.42 24.81 7.89
N THR A 68 -19.45 24.15 7.39
CA THR A 68 -20.35 23.37 8.25
C THR A 68 -19.60 22.15 8.77
N PRO A 69 -19.65 21.85 10.08
CA PRO A 69 -19.05 20.64 10.62
C PRO A 69 -19.68 19.41 9.96
N SER A 70 -18.87 18.43 9.57
CA SER A 70 -19.38 17.10 9.21
C SER A 70 -19.97 16.47 10.47
N GLU A 71 -21.25 16.12 10.44
CA GLU A 71 -21.86 15.31 11.51
C GLU A 71 -21.07 14.00 11.67
N LYS A 72 -20.81 13.63 12.93
CA LYS A 72 -20.05 12.43 13.31
C LYS A 72 -20.95 11.20 13.32
#